data_AF-A0A357BL22-F1
#
_entry.id   AF-A0A357BL22-F1
#
_cell.length_a   1.000
_cell.length_b   1.000
_cell.length_c   1.000
_cell.angle_alpha   90.00
_cell.angle_beta   90.00
_cell.angle_gamma   90.00
#
_symmetry.space_group_name_H-M   'P 1'
#
loop_
_entity.id
_entity.type
_entity.pdbx_description
1 polymer ?
#
loop_
_entity_poly.entity_id
_entity_poly.type
_entity_poly.pdbx_seq_one_letter_code
_entity_poly.pdbx_strand_id
1 'polypeptide(L)'
;MARLLILWIVLVVGILIVLNARRILSFQRGGRKGIPSENGRMTLFDVRSLIQKGDRERAIQIYGKLFQTNRCEAQKAVEEIEKSIQGHNRNS
;
A
#
# COMPACT_ATOMS: atom_id res chain seq x y z
N MET A 1 -13.14 27.22 -35.62
CA MET A 1 -12.98 25.78 -35.34
C MET A 1 -11.79 25.48 -34.42
N ALA A 2 -10.55 25.88 -34.76
CA ALA A 2 -9.36 25.59 -33.95
C ALA A 2 -9.43 26.05 -32.47
N ARG A 3 -10.06 27.21 -32.20
CA ARG A 3 -10.23 27.73 -30.84
C ARG A 3 -11.10 26.83 -29.94
N LEU A 4 -12.11 26.16 -30.51
CA LEU A 4 -12.98 25.23 -29.77
C LEU A 4 -12.25 23.92 -29.46
N LEU A 5 -11.37 23.45 -30.37
CA LEU A 5 -10.54 22.27 -30.16
C LEU A 5 -9.53 22.49 -29.03
N ILE A 6 -8.88 23.66 -28.99
CA ILE A 6 -7.92 23.99 -27.93
C ILE A 6 -8.60 24.01 -26.56
N LEU A 7 -9.79 24.63 -26.46
CA LEU A 7 -10.56 24.63 -25.21
C LEU A 7 -10.93 23.22 -24.76
N TRP A 8 -11.31 22.34 -25.70
CA TRP A 8 -11.61 20.94 -25.42
C TRP A 8 -10.39 20.16 -24.91
N ILE A 9 -9.23 20.34 -25.53
CA ILE A 9 -7.99 19.67 -25.12
C ILE A 9 -7.60 20.11 -23.70
N VAL A 10 -7.64 21.42 -23.42
CA VAL A 10 -7.33 21.97 -22.10
C VAL A 10 -8.31 21.42 -21.04
N LEU A 11 -9.60 21.31 -21.37
CA LEU A 11 -10.62 20.76 -20.48
C LEU A 11 -10.33 19.28 -20.15
N VAL A 12 -10.05 18.46 -21.16
CA VAL A 12 -9.77 17.02 -20.99
C VAL A 12 -8.49 16.79 -20.18
N VAL A 13 -7.43 17.53 -20.50
CA VAL A 13 -6.16 17.45 -19.75
C VAL A 13 -6.35 17.88 -18.30
N GLY A 14 -7.11 18.96 -18.05
CA GLY A 14 -7.45 19.40 -16.69
C GLY A 14 -8.20 18.34 -15.89
N ILE A 15 -9.20 17.69 -16.51
CA ILE A 15 -9.95 16.58 -15.88
C ILE A 15 -9.00 15.41 -15.56
N LEU A 16 -8.11 15.03 -16.48
CA LEU A 16 -7.15 13.95 -16.26
C LEU A 16 -6.18 14.24 -15.10
N ILE A 17 -5.71 15.49 -14.97
CA ILE A 17 -4.85 15.92 -13.86
C ILE A 17 -5.62 15.81 -12.54
N VAL A 18 -6.87 16.30 -12.49
CA VAL A 18 -7.72 16.23 -11.29
C VAL A 18 -8.04 14.78 -10.92
N LEU A 19 -8.31 13.91 -11.89
CA LEU A 19 -8.56 12.48 -11.65
C LEU A 19 -7.32 11.77 -11.10
N ASN A 20 -6.13 12.04 -11.65
CA ASN A 20 -4.88 11.48 -11.12
C ASN A 20 -4.55 12.01 -9.72
N ALA A 21 -4.73 13.31 -9.48
CA ALA A 21 -4.54 13.91 -8.16
C ALA A 21 -5.51 13.31 -7.13
N ARG A 22 -6.79 13.15 -7.50
CA ARG A 22 -7.78 12.45 -6.66
C ARG A 22 -7.42 11.00 -6.45
N ARG A 23 -6.89 10.28 -7.45
CA ARG A 23 -6.47 8.89 -7.30
C ARG A 23 -5.35 8.75 -6.28
N ILE A 24 -4.34 9.62 -6.34
CA ILE A 24 -3.23 9.68 -5.38
C ILE A 24 -3.75 10.05 -3.98
N LEU A 25 -4.64 11.05 -3.87
CA LEU A 25 -5.21 11.46 -2.59
C LEU A 25 -6.13 10.39 -1.98
N SER A 26 -6.90 9.68 -2.79
CA SER A 26 -7.74 8.56 -2.35
C SER A 26 -6.90 7.36 -1.93
N PHE A 27 -5.77 7.11 -2.61
CA PHE A 27 -4.80 6.11 -2.18
C PHE A 27 -4.17 6.48 -0.83
N GLN A 28 -3.89 7.76 -0.59
CA GLN A 28 -3.40 8.25 0.71
C GLN A 28 -4.50 8.31 1.79
N ARG A 29 -5.76 8.56 1.44
CA ARG A 29 -6.90 8.59 2.38
C ARG A 29 -7.41 7.19 2.75
N GLY A 30 -7.25 6.19 1.86
CA GLY A 30 -7.49 4.78 2.19
C GLY A 30 -6.40 4.15 3.07
N GLY A 31 -5.20 4.74 3.10
CA GLY A 31 -4.08 4.30 3.94
C GLY A 31 -3.97 4.99 5.31
N ARG A 32 -4.86 5.95 5.63
CA ARG A 32 -4.82 6.75 6.87
C ARG A 32 -5.77 6.28 7.98
N LYS A 33 -6.26 5.04 7.92
CA LYS A 33 -6.79 4.32 9.09
C LYS A 33 -5.77 3.26 9.50
N GLY A 34 -4.94 3.61 10.47
CA GLY A 34 -4.00 2.71 11.14
C GLY A 34 -2.54 2.87 10.71
N ILE A 35 -1.96 4.05 10.92
CA ILE A 35 -0.58 4.09 11.40
C ILE A 35 -0.73 3.90 12.91
N PRO A 36 -0.39 2.74 13.51
CA PRO A 36 -0.16 2.72 14.94
C PRO A 36 1.01 3.68 15.17
N SER A 37 0.73 4.68 15.99
CA SER A 37 1.65 5.67 16.51
C SER A 37 3.07 5.11 16.70
N GLU A 38 4.07 5.94 16.44
CA GLU A 38 5.52 5.69 16.59
C GLU A 38 5.96 5.25 18.01
N ASN A 39 5.01 5.08 18.94
CA ASN A 39 5.18 4.64 20.33
C ASN A 39 4.25 3.47 20.73
N GLY A 40 3.44 2.95 19.80
CA GLY A 40 2.63 1.75 20.01
C GLY A 40 3.42 0.52 19.62
N ARG A 41 3.45 -0.50 20.48
CA ARG A 41 4.13 -1.79 20.23
C ARG A 41 3.69 -2.31 18.84
N MET A 42 4.55 -2.19 17.83
CA MET A 42 4.34 -2.87 16.55
C MET A 42 4.25 -4.35 16.83
N THR A 43 3.29 -5.03 16.20
CA THR A 43 3.06 -6.47 16.40
C THR A 43 3.06 -7.23 15.08
N LEU A 44 3.18 -8.55 15.16
CA LEU A 44 3.00 -9.45 14.01
C LEU A 44 1.63 -9.29 13.31
N PHE A 45 0.61 -8.78 14.02
CA PHE A 45 -0.69 -8.47 13.41
C PHE A 45 -0.61 -7.33 12.40
N ASP A 46 0.24 -6.32 12.66
CA ASP A 46 0.46 -5.21 11.74
C ASP A 46 1.13 -5.71 10.46
N VAL A 47 2.12 -6.59 10.59
CA VAL A 47 2.81 -7.27 9.47
C VAL A 47 1.79 -8.05 8.63
N ARG A 48 0.92 -8.84 9.26
CA ARG A 48 -0.15 -9.58 8.57
C ARG A 48 -1.10 -8.64 7.82
N SER A 49 -1.50 -7.53 8.44
CA SER A 49 -2.40 -6.54 7.82
C SER A 49 -1.78 -5.88 6.60
N LEU A 50 -0.47 -5.60 6.64
CA LEU A 50 0.26 -4.99 5.53
C LEU A 50 0.41 -5.95 4.35
N ILE A 51 0.67 -7.23 4.64
CA ILE A 51 0.68 -8.28 3.62
C ILE A 51 -0.70 -8.41 2.95
N GLN A 52 -1.78 -8.41 3.72
CA GLN A 52 -3.15 -8.44 3.17
C GLN A 52 -3.49 -7.20 2.32
N LYS A 53 -2.89 -6.04 2.64
CA LYS A 53 -3.04 -4.80 1.86
C LYS A 53 -2.13 -4.74 0.62
N GLY A 54 -1.25 -5.72 0.41
CA GLY A 54 -0.28 -5.76 -0.68
C GLY A 54 0.97 -4.91 -0.44
N ASP A 55 1.17 -4.39 0.78
CA ASP A 55 2.31 -3.53 1.14
C ASP A 55 3.46 -4.37 1.72
N ARG A 56 4.05 -5.22 0.86
CA ARG A 56 5.08 -6.22 1.24
C ARG A 56 6.36 -5.57 1.76
N GLU A 57 6.80 -4.46 1.16
CA GLU A 57 8.05 -3.81 1.56
C GLU A 57 7.99 -3.26 2.99
N ARG A 58 6.85 -2.66 3.38
CA ARG A 58 6.65 -2.21 4.75
C ARG A 58 6.54 -3.35 5.74
N ALA A 59 5.89 -4.46 5.35
CA ALA A 59 5.84 -5.66 6.18
C ALA A 59 7.25 -6.18 6.50
N ILE A 60 8.16 -6.19 5.52
CA ILE A 60 9.58 -6.60 5.71
C ILE A 60 10.30 -5.65 6.65
N GLN A 61 10.12 -4.34 6.49
CA GLN A 61 10.78 -3.36 7.37
C GLN A 61 10.29 -3.47 8.82
N ILE A 62 8.99 -3.65 9.03
CA ILE A 62 8.41 -3.77 10.36
C ILE A 62 8.83 -5.11 11.01
N TYR A 63 8.80 -6.20 10.24
CA TYR A 63 9.28 -7.51 10.72
C TYR A 63 10.77 -7.46 11.11
N GLY A 64 11.60 -6.81 10.27
CA GLY A 64 13.02 -6.59 10.57
C GLY A 64 13.23 -5.78 11.85
N LYS A 65 12.44 -4.73 12.08
CA LYS A 65 12.50 -3.93 13.32
C LYS A 65 12.01 -4.70 14.55
N LEU A 66 10.96 -5.50 14.40
CA LEU A 66 10.36 -6.32 15.47
C LEU A 66 11.31 -7.38 16.00
N PHE A 67 12.00 -8.07 15.09
CA PHE A 67 12.83 -9.23 15.41
C PHE A 67 14.33 -8.96 15.29
N GLN A 68 14.73 -7.71 15.04
CA GLN A 68 16.13 -7.27 14.86
C GLN A 68 16.92 -8.18 13.90
N THR A 69 16.29 -8.52 12.77
CA THR A 69 16.77 -9.53 11.81
C THR A 69 17.16 -8.87 10.49
N ASN A 70 18.06 -9.55 9.75
CA ASN A 70 18.52 -9.09 8.45
C ASN A 70 17.37 -9.05 7.44
N ARG A 71 17.47 -8.10 6.48
CA ARG A 71 16.46 -7.90 5.44
C ARG A 71 16.12 -9.19 4.68
N CYS A 72 17.12 -10.04 4.44
CA CYS A 72 16.96 -11.32 3.74
C CYS A 72 16.08 -12.31 4.53
N GLU A 73 16.31 -12.44 5.83
CA GLU A 73 15.51 -13.30 6.72
C GLU A 73 14.09 -12.76 6.91
N ALA A 74 13.96 -11.44 7.11
CA ALA A 74 12.66 -10.78 7.19
C ALA A 74 11.84 -10.95 5.90
N GLN A 75 12.48 -10.89 4.73
CA GLN A 75 11.84 -11.13 3.44
C GLN A 75 11.33 -12.57 3.31
N LYS A 76 12.13 -13.55 3.73
CA LYS A 76 11.75 -14.97 3.70
C LYS A 76 10.57 -15.25 4.63
N ALA A 77 10.59 -14.70 5.84
CA ALA A 77 9.52 -14.84 6.81
C ALA A 77 8.21 -14.18 6.33
N VAL A 78 8.29 -12.98 5.77
CA VAL A 78 7.11 -12.28 5.20
C VAL A 78 6.52 -13.07 4.02
N GLU A 79 7.35 -13.67 3.18
CA GLU A 79 6.89 -14.51 2.07
C GLU A 79 6.17 -15.77 2.53
N GLU A 80 6.65 -16.41 3.60
CA GLU A 80 6.02 -17.57 4.20
C GLU A 80 4.66 -17.22 4.82
N ILE A 81 4.57 -16.08 5.49
CA ILE A 81 3.32 -15.52 6.02
C ILE A 81 2.34 -15.20 4.86
N GLU A 82 2.83 -14.61 3.78
CA GLU A 82 2.03 -14.31 2.59
C GLU A 82 1.46 -15.58 1.95
N LYS A 83 2.28 -16.63 1.78
CA LYS A 83 1.83 -17.94 1.28
C LYS A 83 0.77 -18.57 2.18
N SER A 84 0.93 -18.48 3.51
CA SER A 84 -0.04 -18.97 4.47
C SER A 84 -1.39 -18.24 4.38
N ILE A 85 -1.37 -16.92 4.20
CA ILE A 85 -2.59 -16.11 4.04
C ILE A 85 -3.29 -16.40 2.71
N GLN A 86 -2.54 -16.50 1.61
CA GLN A 86 -3.11 -16.79 0.29
C GLN A 86 -3.63 -18.23 0.17
N GLY A 87 -2.98 -19.20 0.82
CA GLY A 87 -3.45 -20.59 0.89
C GLY A 87 -4.80 -20.71 1.62
N HIS A 88 -5.04 -19.89 2.65
CA HIS A 88 -6.31 -19.86 3.36
C HIS A 88 -7.46 -19.26 2.53
N ASN A 89 -7.19 -18.24 1.70
CA ASN A 89 -8.20 -17.52 0.91
C ASN A 89 -8.62 -18.25 -0.39
N ARG A 90 -7.93 -19.33 -0.78
CA ARG A 90 -8.30 -20.16 -1.94
C ARG A 90 -9.17 -21.36 -1.59
N ASN A 91 -9.40 -21.62 -0.30
CA ASN A 91 -10.13 -22.78 0.20
C ASN A 91 -11.45 -22.40 0.90
N SER A 92 -11.94 -21.16 0.69
CA SER A 92 -13.27 -20.68 1.10
C SER A 92 -14.10 -20.34 -0.12
#